data_AF-A0A8R2NLP6-F1
#
_entry.id   AF-A0A8R2NLP6-F1
#
_cell.length_a   1.000
_cell.length_b   1.000
_cell.length_c   1.000
_cell.angle_alpha   90.00
_cell.angle_beta   90.00
_cell.angle_gamma   90.00
#
_symmetry.space_group_name_H-M   'P 1'
#
loop_
_entity.id
_entity.type
_entity.pdbx_description
1 polymer ?
#
loop_
_entity_poly.entity_id
_entity_poly.type
_entity_poly.pdbx_seq_one_letter_code
_entity_poly.pdbx_strand_id
1 'polypeptide(L)'
;MIRAWMRDNQSKKWSLGLQFVQFQKNSSFHRIIGRSPYKALFGCDPKIGLSSSNLPSEIIKKLTTEEHLADILNNIQPEHEKEEITSYCSSCNTEMITVVEFAETIICDLYKTSEKINKQRQLGYQGQEKAAEKILKVSF
;
A
#
# COMPACT_ATOMS: atom_id res chain seq x y z
N MET A 1 -10.03 19.18 16.76
CA MET A 1 -10.51 18.23 15.74
C MET A 1 -11.71 17.39 16.22
N ILE A 2 -11.61 16.65 17.32
CA ILE A 2 -12.78 15.87 17.82
C ILE A 2 -13.98 16.73 18.22
N ARG A 3 -13.76 17.87 18.89
CA ARG A 3 -14.83 18.83 19.21
C ARG A 3 -15.51 19.40 17.95
N ALA A 4 -14.73 19.66 16.90
CA ALA A 4 -15.26 20.12 15.62
C ALA A 4 -16.11 19.02 14.97
N TRP A 5 -15.59 17.79 14.89
CA TRP A 5 -16.35 16.64 14.40
C TRP A 5 -17.69 16.45 15.15
N MET A 6 -17.69 16.54 16.48
CA MET A 6 -18.91 16.41 17.28
C MET A 6 -19.93 17.51 17.00
N ARG A 7 -19.48 18.76 16.81
CA ARG A 7 -20.32 19.90 16.46
C ARG A 7 -20.90 19.74 15.06
N ASP A 8 -20.05 19.41 14.08
CA ASP A 8 -20.40 19.34 12.68
C ASP A 8 -21.35 18.16 12.39
N ASN A 9 -21.24 17.07 13.17
CA ASN A 9 -22.12 15.89 13.09
C ASN A 9 -23.28 15.91 14.10
N GLN A 10 -23.45 17.01 14.85
CA GLN A 10 -24.46 17.14 15.93
C GLN A 10 -24.53 15.92 16.86
N SER A 11 -23.38 15.32 17.16
CA SER A 11 -23.29 14.02 17.80
C SER A 11 -22.42 14.05 19.05
N LYS A 12 -22.91 13.43 20.11
CA LYS A 12 -22.16 13.21 21.36
C LYS A 12 -21.31 11.93 21.33
N LYS A 13 -21.38 11.13 20.25
CA LYS A 13 -20.64 9.87 20.08
C LYS A 13 -19.16 10.12 19.77
N TRP A 14 -18.44 10.74 20.70
CA TRP A 14 -17.04 11.12 20.55
C TRP A 14 -16.12 9.92 20.28
N SER A 15 -16.43 8.76 20.87
CA SER A 15 -15.68 7.52 20.66
C SER A 15 -15.70 7.05 19.20
N LEU A 16 -16.84 7.22 18.52
CA LEU A 16 -16.97 6.95 17.08
C LEU A 16 -16.20 8.01 16.27
N GLY A 17 -16.34 9.28 16.64
CA GLY A 17 -15.63 10.40 16.01
C GLY A 17 -14.10 10.26 16.03
N LEU A 18 -13.54 9.58 17.02
CA LEU A 18 -12.09 9.35 17.10
C LEU A 18 -11.55 8.62 15.88
N GLN A 19 -12.29 7.66 15.32
CA GLN A 19 -11.85 6.90 14.15
C GLN A 19 -11.70 7.82 12.92
N PHE A 20 -12.70 8.67 12.68
CA PHE A 20 -12.68 9.66 11.59
C PHE A 20 -11.56 10.69 11.77
N VAL A 21 -11.40 11.20 12.99
CA VAL A 21 -10.36 12.17 13.34
C VAL A 21 -8.96 11.55 13.18
N GLN A 22 -8.76 10.33 13.65
CA GLN A 22 -7.49 9.64 13.52
C GLN A 22 -7.15 9.41 12.05
N PHE A 23 -8.12 8.93 11.26
CA PHE A 23 -7.96 8.78 9.82
C PHE A 23 -7.57 10.09 9.14
N GLN A 24 -8.30 11.18 9.40
CA GLN A 24 -7.96 12.50 8.85
C GLN A 24 -6.52 12.92 9.20
N LYS A 25 -6.07 12.76 10.44
CA LYS A 25 -4.69 13.12 10.84
C LYS A 25 -3.65 12.27 10.12
N ASN A 26 -3.88 10.97 10.04
CA ASN A 26 -2.91 10.03 9.47
C ASN A 26 -2.85 10.13 7.94
N SER A 27 -3.95 10.50 7.30
CA SER A 27 -4.05 10.64 5.84
C SER A 27 -3.66 12.02 5.33
N SER A 28 -3.58 13.03 6.20
CA SER A 28 -3.21 14.40 5.83
C SER A 28 -1.74 14.52 5.45
N PHE A 29 -1.45 15.34 4.43
CA PHE A 29 -0.09 15.64 4.02
C PHE A 29 0.67 16.39 5.12
N HIS A 30 1.84 15.87 5.50
CA HIS A 30 2.68 16.48 6.51
C HIS A 30 3.93 17.08 5.87
N ARG A 31 4.01 18.42 5.86
CA ARG A 31 4.99 19.22 5.10
C ARG A 31 6.45 18.80 5.31
N ILE A 32 6.84 18.50 6.55
CA ILE A 32 8.24 18.17 6.88
C ILE A 32 8.67 16.82 6.29
N ILE A 33 7.77 15.82 6.29
CA ILE A 33 8.08 14.46 5.80
C ILE A 33 7.75 14.30 4.30
N GLY A 34 7.14 15.31 3.67
CA GLY A 34 6.77 15.31 2.27
C GLY A 34 5.72 14.26 1.87
N ARG A 35 5.01 13.68 2.83
CA ARG A 35 3.99 12.64 2.63
C ARG A 35 3.01 12.60 3.82
N SER A 36 1.96 11.78 3.75
CA SER A 36 1.09 11.56 4.92
C SER A 36 1.75 10.59 5.92
N PRO A 37 1.49 10.71 7.23
CA PRO A 37 1.95 9.73 8.23
C PRO A 37 1.57 8.29 7.88
N TYR A 38 0.37 8.08 7.31
CA TYR A 38 -0.07 6.79 6.81
C TYR A 38 0.88 6.25 5.72
N LYS A 39 1.19 7.07 4.71
CA LYS A 39 2.10 6.68 3.62
C LYS A 39 3.53 6.47 4.12
N ALA A 40 3.96 7.19 5.14
CA ALA A 40 5.25 6.98 5.77
C ALA A 40 5.35 5.61 6.46
N LEU A 41 4.26 5.17 7.10
CA LEU A 41 4.21 3.91 7.84
C LEU A 41 3.98 2.70 6.93
N PHE A 42 3.02 2.79 6.01
CA PHE A 42 2.57 1.65 5.20
C PHE A 42 3.16 1.63 3.78
N GLY A 43 3.81 2.70 3.34
CA GLY A 43 4.40 2.80 1.99
C GLY A 43 3.39 3.03 0.87
N CYS A 44 2.08 3.02 1.14
CA CYS A 44 1.01 3.25 0.18
C CYS A 44 0.06 4.37 0.67
N ASP A 45 -0.70 4.95 -0.27
CA ASP A 45 -1.75 5.90 0.08
C ASP A 45 -2.94 5.17 0.75
N PRO A 46 -3.65 5.82 1.69
CA PRO A 46 -4.82 5.22 2.32
C PRO A 46 -5.90 4.92 1.28
N LYS A 47 -6.53 3.75 1.40
CA LYS A 47 -7.64 3.34 0.52
C LYS A 47 -8.90 4.12 0.89
N ILE A 48 -9.35 4.99 -0.01
CA ILE A 48 -10.53 5.84 0.15
C ILE A 48 -11.54 5.49 -0.94
N GLY A 49 -12.57 4.72 -0.56
CA GLY A 49 -13.67 4.34 -1.45
C GLY A 49 -13.22 3.73 -2.78
N LEU A 50 -14.06 3.89 -3.80
CA LEU A 50 -13.81 3.37 -5.15
C LEU A 50 -12.65 4.10 -5.85
N SER A 51 -12.33 5.34 -5.46
CA SER A 51 -11.19 6.09 -6.01
C SER A 51 -9.83 5.44 -5.74
N SER A 52 -9.77 4.54 -4.76
CA SER A 52 -8.58 3.75 -4.44
C SER A 52 -8.60 2.33 -4.99
N SER A 53 -9.64 1.97 -5.75
CA SER A 53 -9.73 0.69 -6.45
C SER A 53 -8.98 0.73 -7.77
N ASN A 54 -8.78 -0.43 -8.39
CA ASN A 54 -8.23 -0.55 -9.74
C ASN A 54 -9.28 -0.27 -10.84
N LEU A 55 -10.45 0.27 -10.50
CA LEU A 55 -11.49 0.57 -11.48
C LEU A 55 -11.10 1.77 -12.34
N PRO A 56 -11.33 1.71 -13.67
CA PRO A 56 -11.16 2.85 -14.56
C PRO A 56 -11.94 4.08 -14.07
N SER A 57 -11.32 5.25 -14.17
CA SER A 57 -11.90 6.50 -13.68
C SER A 57 -13.21 6.86 -14.38
N GLU A 58 -13.36 6.43 -15.64
CA GLU A 58 -14.52 6.58 -16.48
C GLU A 58 -15.72 5.79 -15.93
N ILE A 59 -15.47 4.61 -15.36
CA ILE A 59 -16.50 3.77 -14.73
C ILE A 59 -16.91 4.39 -13.41
N ILE A 60 -15.94 4.80 -12.58
CA ILE A 60 -16.21 5.45 -11.28
C ILE A 60 -17.09 6.70 -11.45
N LYS A 61 -16.88 7.50 -12.51
CA LYS A 61 -17.70 8.69 -12.80
C LYS A 61 -19.13 8.37 -13.25
N LYS A 62 -19.35 7.20 -13.86
CA LYS A 62 -20.68 6.74 -14.30
C LYS A 62 -21.48 6.09 -13.17
N LEU A 63 -20.81 5.65 -12.10
CA LEU A 63 -21.44 5.10 -10.92
C LEU A 63 -22.17 6.20 -10.13
N THR A 64 -23.49 6.21 -10.25
CA THR A 64 -24.36 7.14 -9.52
C THR A 64 -25.04 6.49 -8.31
N THR A 65 -25.29 5.18 -8.36
CA THR A 65 -25.97 4.43 -7.30
C THR A 65 -25.31 3.07 -7.06
N GLU A 66 -25.66 2.43 -5.95
CA GLU A 66 -25.15 1.10 -5.61
C GLU A 66 -25.63 0.03 -6.60
N GLU A 67 -26.83 0.18 -7.17
CA GLU A 67 -27.37 -0.73 -8.18
C GLU A 67 -26.51 -0.74 -9.45
N HIS A 68 -26.01 0.42 -9.91
CA HIS A 68 -25.09 0.47 -11.04
C HIS A 68 -23.78 -0.26 -10.78
N LEU A 69 -23.29 -0.24 -9.53
CA LEU A 69 -22.11 -0.99 -9.14
C LEU A 69 -22.40 -2.50 -9.17
N ALA A 70 -23.55 -2.92 -8.64
CA ALA A 70 -23.98 -4.31 -8.67
C ALA A 70 -24.16 -4.82 -10.11
N ASP A 71 -24.77 -4.03 -10.99
CA ASP A 71 -24.93 -4.36 -12.39
C ASP A 71 -23.58 -4.51 -13.09
N ILE A 72 -22.62 -3.61 -12.84
CA ILE A 72 -21.26 -3.76 -13.39
C ILE A 72 -20.62 -5.04 -12.86
N LEU A 73 -20.69 -5.32 -11.57
CA LEU A 73 -20.13 -6.54 -10.97
C LEU A 73 -20.76 -7.82 -11.53
N ASN A 74 -22.06 -7.82 -11.80
CA ASN A 74 -22.79 -8.96 -12.36
C ASN A 74 -22.57 -9.11 -13.88
N ASN A 75 -22.30 -8.01 -14.59
CA ASN A 75 -22.06 -8.00 -16.04
C ASN A 75 -20.57 -8.08 -16.41
N ILE A 76 -19.65 -8.03 -15.43
CA ILE A 76 -18.31 -8.56 -15.61
C ILE A 76 -18.50 -10.07 -15.80
N GLN A 77 -18.71 -10.48 -17.05
CA GLN A 77 -18.34 -11.83 -17.44
C GLN A 77 -16.87 -12.00 -17.07
N PRO A 78 -16.43 -13.18 -16.60
CA PRO A 78 -15.01 -13.46 -16.50
C PRO A 78 -14.44 -13.33 -17.91
N GLU A 79 -13.93 -12.15 -18.25
CA GLU A 79 -13.27 -11.88 -19.51
C GLU A 79 -11.98 -12.70 -19.46
N HIS A 80 -12.06 -13.86 -20.12
CA HIS A 80 -11.01 -14.86 -20.30
C HIS A 80 -10.52 -15.46 -18.98
N GLU A 81 -10.84 -16.75 -18.77
CA GLU A 81 -9.88 -17.68 -18.18
C GLU A 81 -8.58 -17.56 -19.00
N LYS A 82 -7.72 -16.62 -18.61
CA LYS A 82 -6.29 -16.80 -18.83
C LYS A 82 -6.00 -18.07 -18.07
N GLU A 83 -5.63 -19.15 -18.76
CA GLU A 83 -5.24 -20.40 -18.11
C GLU A 83 -4.24 -20.05 -16.99
N GLU A 84 -4.73 -20.05 -15.76
CA GLU A 84 -3.94 -19.69 -14.59
C GLU A 84 -3.03 -20.87 -14.33
N ILE A 85 -1.85 -20.84 -14.91
CA ILE A 85 -0.85 -21.87 -14.65
C ILE A 85 -0.27 -21.56 -13.27
N THR A 86 -0.47 -22.50 -12.35
CA THR A 86 0.20 -22.51 -11.06
C THR A 86 1.70 -22.71 -11.30
N SER A 87 2.48 -21.69 -10.96
CA SER A 87 3.94 -21.75 -11.02
C SER A 87 4.54 -21.55 -9.64
N TYR A 88 5.80 -21.94 -9.50
CA TYR A 88 6.53 -21.81 -8.23
C TYR A 88 7.71 -20.88 -8.44
N CYS A 89 7.89 -19.95 -7.50
CA CYS A 89 9.07 -19.10 -7.50
C CYS A 89 10.35 -19.94 -7.38
N SER A 90 11.27 -19.79 -8.32
CA SER A 90 12.50 -20.59 -8.37
C SER A 90 13.43 -20.39 -7.16
N SER A 91 13.28 -19.27 -6.43
CA SER A 91 14.16 -18.92 -5.30
C SER A 91 13.57 -19.23 -3.91
N CYS A 92 12.24 -19.19 -3.76
CA CYS A 92 11.59 -19.39 -2.46
C CYS A 92 10.42 -20.37 -2.48
N ASN A 93 10.18 -21.01 -3.62
CA ASN A 93 9.14 -22.02 -3.83
C ASN A 93 7.71 -21.56 -3.46
N THR A 94 7.50 -20.24 -3.40
CA THR A 94 6.17 -19.66 -3.16
C THR A 94 5.33 -19.83 -4.41
N GLU A 95 4.10 -20.30 -4.22
CA GLU A 95 3.10 -20.44 -5.27
C GLU A 95 2.75 -19.09 -5.88
N MET A 96 2.73 -19.02 -7.20
CA MET A 96 2.44 -17.83 -7.97
C MET A 96 1.48 -18.15 -9.11
N ILE A 97 0.53 -17.23 -9.31
CA ILE A 97 -0.36 -17.24 -10.47
C ILE A 97 0.34 -16.43 -11.57
N THR A 98 0.68 -17.06 -12.70
CA THR A 98 1.38 -16.40 -13.80
C THR A 98 0.66 -16.63 -15.13
N VAL A 99 0.51 -15.56 -15.91
CA VAL A 99 0.00 -15.59 -17.28
C VAL A 99 1.22 -15.72 -18.20
N VAL A 100 1.57 -16.92 -18.63
CA VAL A 100 2.84 -17.14 -19.36
C VAL A 100 2.64 -17.06 -20.87
N GLU A 101 3.22 -16.03 -21.49
CA GLU A 101 3.96 -16.18 -22.74
C GLU A 101 5.44 -15.95 -22.39
N PHE A 102 6.29 -16.94 -22.68
CA PHE A 102 7.77 -16.97 -22.57
C PHE A 102 8.45 -17.54 -21.30
N ALA A 103 9.51 -18.29 -21.59
CA ALA A 103 10.29 -19.12 -20.67
C ALA A 103 11.40 -18.33 -19.94
N GLU A 104 11.04 -17.45 -19.03
CA GLU A 104 11.98 -16.85 -18.07
C GLU A 104 11.85 -17.46 -16.66
N THR A 105 12.94 -17.40 -15.89
CA THR A 105 12.95 -17.83 -14.48
C THR A 105 11.97 -17.01 -13.64
N ILE A 106 10.95 -17.67 -13.07
CA ILE A 106 9.89 -17.00 -12.32
C ILE A 106 10.37 -16.67 -10.90
N ILE A 107 10.59 -15.38 -10.63
CA ILE A 107 10.94 -14.86 -9.30
C ILE A 107 9.78 -14.03 -8.74
N CYS A 108 9.30 -14.35 -7.54
CA CYS A 108 8.19 -13.64 -6.91
C CYS A 108 8.56 -12.24 -6.44
N ASP A 109 7.58 -11.33 -6.48
CA ASP A 109 7.79 -9.94 -6.05
C ASP A 109 8.12 -9.83 -4.57
N LEU A 110 7.65 -10.76 -3.74
CA LEU A 110 8.03 -10.88 -2.33
C LEU A 110 9.52 -11.15 -2.18
N TYR A 111 10.09 -12.08 -2.95
CA TYR A 111 11.51 -12.39 -2.94
C TYR A 111 12.34 -11.22 -3.49
N LYS A 112 11.91 -10.60 -4.59
CA LYS A 112 12.57 -9.39 -5.13
C LYS A 112 12.59 -8.27 -4.09
N THR A 113 11.51 -8.12 -3.33
CA THR A 113 11.40 -7.10 -2.28
C THR A 113 12.28 -7.43 -1.09
N SER A 114 12.31 -8.69 -0.65
CA SER A 114 13.15 -9.12 0.49
C SER A 114 14.65 -8.99 0.18
N GLU A 115 15.08 -9.34 -1.04
CA GLU A 115 16.43 -9.11 -1.57
C GLU A 115 16.82 -7.62 -1.50
N LYS A 116 15.96 -6.74 -2.03
CA LYS A 116 16.18 -5.29 -1.98
C LYS A 116 16.33 -4.78 -0.54
N ILE A 117 15.46 -5.23 0.37
CA ILE A 117 15.52 -4.85 1.78
C ILE A 117 16.84 -5.33 2.41
N ASN A 118 17.23 -6.58 2.16
CA ASN A 118 18.45 -7.15 2.72
C ASN A 118 19.69 -6.37 2.25
N LYS A 119 19.76 -6.05 0.95
CA LYS A 119 20.82 -5.22 0.39
C LYS A 119 20.91 -3.84 1.06
N GLN A 120 19.78 -3.18 1.30
CA GLN A 120 19.76 -1.88 1.99
C GLN A 120 20.17 -2.00 3.47
N ARG A 121 19.82 -3.08 4.16
CA ARG A 121 20.27 -3.33 5.54
C ARG A 121 21.78 -3.49 5.62
N GLN A 122 22.39 -4.25 4.69
CA GLN A 122 23.84 -4.41 4.63
C GLN A 122 24.56 -3.06 4.43
N LEU A 123 24.06 -2.23 3.53
CA LEU A 123 24.58 -0.86 3.35
C LEU A 123 24.42 -0.01 4.62
N GLY A 124 23.30 -0.16 5.33
CA GLY A 124 23.07 0.48 6.62
C GLY A 124 24.10 0.07 7.68
N TYR A 125 24.38 -1.23 7.83
CA TYR A 125 25.40 -1.73 8.76
C TYR A 125 26.79 -1.19 8.43
N GLN A 126 27.20 -1.21 7.16
CA GLN A 126 28.47 -0.61 6.74
C GLN A 126 28.55 0.89 7.04
N GLY A 127 27.43 1.62 6.93
CA GLY A 127 27.36 3.03 7.31
C GLY A 127 27.57 3.24 8.81
N GLN A 128 27.00 2.37 9.64
CA GLN A 128 27.17 2.39 11.10
C GLN A 128 28.61 2.07 11.51
N GLU A 129 29.24 1.06 10.90
CA GLU A 129 30.65 0.74 11.15
C GLU A 129 31.57 1.92 10.81
N LYS A 130 31.37 2.53 9.64
CA LYS A 130 32.12 3.74 9.24
C LYS A 130 31.91 4.90 10.21
N ALA A 131 30.70 5.06 10.75
CA ALA A 131 30.42 6.09 11.75
C ALA A 131 31.14 5.78 13.09
N ALA A 132 31.12 4.52 13.53
CA ALA A 132 31.82 4.07 14.73
C ALA A 132 33.34 4.28 14.61
N GLU A 133 33.95 3.92 13.47
CA GLU A 133 35.37 4.17 13.21
C GLU A 133 35.72 5.65 13.27
N LYS A 134 34.87 6.53 12.74
CA LYS A 134 35.08 7.99 12.83
C LYS A 134 35.03 8.48 14.27
N ILE A 135 34.10 7.98 15.07
CA ILE A 135 33.99 8.33 16.50
C ILE A 135 35.26 7.89 17.24
N LEU A 136 35.74 6.68 17.00
CA LEU A 136 36.98 6.17 17.61
C LEU A 136 38.22 6.97 17.19
N LYS A 137 38.29 7.45 15.93
CA LYS A 137 39.40 8.29 15.44
C LYS A 137 39.36 9.75 15.93
N VAL A 138 38.20 10.24 16.39
CA VAL A 138 38.00 11.61 16.93
C VAL A 138 38.15 11.64 18.46
N SER A 139 38.15 10.48 19.10
CA SER A 139 38.39 10.36 20.54
C SER A 139 39.89 10.54 20.81
N PHE A 140 40.22 11.54 21.63
CA PHE A 140 41.58 12.01 21.95
C PHE A 140 42.52 10.93 22.50
#